data_AF-A0A6N2V6I9-F1
#
_entry.id   AF-A0A6N2V6I9-F1
#
_cell.length_a   1.000
_cell.length_b   1.000
_cell.length_c   1.000
_cell.angle_alpha   90.00
_cell.angle_beta   90.00
_cell.angle_gamma   90.00
#
_symmetry.space_group_name_H-M   'P 1'
#
loop_
_entity.id
_entity.type
_entity.pdbx_description
1 polymer ?
#
loop_
_entity_poly.entity_id
_entity_poly.type
_entity_poly.pdbx_seq_one_letter_code
_entity_poly.pdbx_strand_id
1 'polypeptide(L)' 'MLRPAMSQIIKKDDSYYRFVVAVAKRAREIAEEAEEEKIPLEEKPVKLAVEEFAAGKYKMTSHPDL' A
#
# COMPACT_ATOMS: atom_id res chain seq x y z
N MET A 1 -5.78 0.36 14.42
CA MET A 1 -4.68 1.20 13.88
C MET A 1 -3.83 0.32 12.97
N LEU A 2 -3.34 0.86 11.85
CA LEU A 2 -2.53 0.10 10.90
C LEU A 2 -1.14 -0.18 11.49
N ARG A 3 -0.66 -1.41 11.34
CA ARG A 3 0.69 -1.83 11.74
C ARG A 3 1.33 -2.56 10.56
N PRO A 4 2.66 -2.45 10.39
CA PRO A 4 3.59 -1.60 11.14
C PRO A 4 3.34 -0.09 10.96
N ALA A 5 3.89 0.74 11.85
CA ALA A 5 3.72 2.19 11.76
C ALA A 5 4.49 2.73 10.55
N MET A 6 3.97 3.79 9.92
CA MET A 6 4.59 4.37 8.71
C MET A 6 6.06 4.73 8.90
N SER A 7 6.43 5.25 10.07
CA SER A 7 7.81 5.59 10.44
C SER A 7 8.78 4.40 10.46
N GLN A 8 8.26 3.17 10.50
CA GLN A 8 9.05 1.93 10.42
C GLN A 8 9.23 1.43 8.98
N ILE A 9 8.49 2.01 8.02
CA ILE A 9 8.43 1.57 6.62
C ILE A 9 9.15 2.56 5.71
N ILE A 10 8.91 3.86 5.89
CA ILE A 10 9.50 4.92 5.08
C ILE A 10 10.94 5.21 5.50
N LYS A 11 11.80 5.59 4.53
CA LYS A 11 13.16 6.04 4.80
C LYS A 11 13.19 7.54 5.10
N LYS A 12 14.31 8.02 5.66
CA LYS A 12 14.48 9.40 6.13
C LYS A 12 14.17 10.46 5.04
N ASP A 13 14.44 10.15 3.78
CA ASP A 13 14.24 11.07 2.65
C ASP A 13 12.96 10.79 1.85
N ASP A 14 12.12 9.84 2.29
CA ASP A 14 10.85 9.55 1.62
C ASP A 14 9.77 10.57 2.03
N SER A 15 8.99 11.01 1.06
CA SER A 15 7.83 11.86 1.31
C SER A 15 6.68 11.04 1.91
N TYR A 16 6.27 11.41 3.13
CA TYR A 16 5.08 10.86 3.79
C TYR A 16 3.83 10.94 2.91
N TYR A 17 3.62 12.06 2.22
CA TYR A 17 2.48 12.25 1.33
C TYR A 17 2.49 11.25 0.19
N ARG A 18 3.66 11.05 -0.43
CA ARG A 18 3.83 10.07 -1.50
C ARG A 18 3.57 8.65 -1.00
N PHE A 19 3.98 8.33 0.23
CA PHE A 19 3.74 7.01 0.82
C PHE A 19 2.24 6.77 1.02
N VAL A 20 1.52 7.75 1.58
CA VAL A 20 0.07 7.65 1.76
C VAL A 20 -0.67 7.48 0.42
N VAL A 21 -0.28 8.24 -0.61
CA VAL A 21 -0.87 8.10 -1.95
C VAL A 21 -0.57 6.72 -2.55
N ALA A 22 0.66 6.22 -2.41
CA ALA A 22 1.05 4.90 -2.90
C ALA A 22 0.28 3.77 -2.19
N VAL A 23 0.11 3.86 -0.86
CA VAL A 23 -0.72 2.93 -0.07
C VAL A 23 -2.18 2.98 -0.52
N ALA A 24 -2.74 4.17 -0.73
CA ALA A 24 -4.13 4.32 -1.18
C ALA A 24 -4.35 3.73 -2.58
N LYS A 25 -3.39 3.93 -3.50
CA LYS A 25 -3.42 3.31 -4.83
C LYS A 25 -3.39 1.79 -4.72
N ARG A 26 -2.42 1.22 -4.00
CA ARG A 26 -2.32 -0.23 -3.84
C ARG A 26 -3.53 -0.85 -3.14
N ALA A 27 -4.11 -0.15 -2.17
CA ALA A 27 -5.33 -0.60 -1.50
C ALA A 27 -6.54 -0.70 -2.46
N ARG A 28 -6.63 0.18 -3.47
CA ARG A 28 -7.68 0.08 -4.51
C ARG A 28 -7.42 -1.10 -5.42
N GLU A 29 -6.18 -1.28 -5.89
CA GLU A 29 -5.78 -2.44 -6.70
C GLU A 29 -6.14 -3.76 -6.00
N ILE A 30 -5.82 -3.91 -4.71
CA ILE A 30 -6.17 -5.12 -3.92
C ILE A 30 -7.68 -5.34 -3.85
N ALA A 31 -8.47 -4.26 -3.73
CA ALA A 31 -9.92 -4.38 -3.66
C ALA A 31 -10.52 -4.76 -5.02
N GLU A 32 -10.02 -4.17 -6.10
CA GLU A 32 -10.41 -4.46 -7.49
C GLU A 32 -10.05 -5.91 -7.85
N GLU A 33 -8.81 -6.34 -7.59
CA GLU A 33 -8.35 -7.72 -7.79
C GLU A 33 -9.27 -8.73 -7.07
N ALA A 34 -9.60 -8.47 -5.80
CA ALA A 34 -10.47 -9.34 -5.01
C ALA A 34 -11.92 -9.38 -5.54
N GLU A 35 -12.44 -8.25 -6.03
CA GLU A 35 -13.76 -8.17 -6.64
C GLU A 35 -13.83 -8.93 -7.96
N GLU A 36 -12.83 -8.75 -8.83
CA GLU A 36 -12.71 -9.44 -10.11
C GLU A 36 -12.60 -10.96 -9.94
N GLU A 37 -11.79 -11.41 -8.98
CA GLU A 37 -11.59 -12.82 -8.66
C GLU A 37 -12.73 -13.41 -7.80
N LYS A 38 -13.67 -12.58 -7.33
CA LYS A 38 -14.76 -12.94 -6.40
C LYS A 38 -14.24 -13.58 -5.11
N ILE A 39 -13.08 -13.12 -4.64
CA ILE A 39 -12.45 -13.59 -3.41
C ILE A 39 -12.82 -12.63 -2.28
N PRO A 40 -13.41 -13.12 -1.16
CA PRO A 40 -13.65 -12.28 0.00
C PRO A 40 -12.32 -11.91 0.69
N LEU A 41 -12.11 -10.62 0.96
CA LEU A 41 -10.97 -10.16 1.74
C LEU A 41 -11.26 -10.30 3.24
N GLU A 42 -10.42 -11.07 3.94
CA GLU A 42 -10.49 -11.21 5.40
C GLU A 42 -10.00 -9.95 6.14
N GLU A 43 -9.13 -9.17 5.49
CA GLU A 43 -8.50 -7.98 6.04
C GLU A 43 -8.78 -6.76 5.17
N LYS A 44 -8.76 -5.57 5.77
CA LYS A 44 -8.99 -4.33 5.03
C LYS A 44 -7.89 -4.13 3.97
N PRO A 45 -8.23 -3.75 2.72
CA PRO A 45 -7.25 -3.55 1.65
C PRO A 45 -6.10 -2.60 2.04
N VAL A 46 -6.40 -1.55 2.81
CA VAL A 46 -5.39 -0.59 3.30
C VAL A 46 -4.39 -1.24 4.26
N LYS A 47 -4.82 -2.21 5.06
CA LYS A 47 -3.92 -2.97 5.96
C LYS A 47 -3.00 -3.87 5.14
N LEU A 48 -3.57 -4.62 4.20
CA LEU A 48 -2.82 -5.49 3.30
C LEU A 48 -1.78 -4.69 2.50
N ALA A 49 -2.15 -3.53 1.97
CA ALA A 49 -1.22 -2.64 1.28
C ALA A 49 -0.05 -2.23 2.19
N VAL A 50 -0.32 -1.75 3.42
CA VAL A 50 0.73 -1.38 4.38
C VAL A 50 1.67 -2.54 4.69
N GLU A 51 1.14 -3.76 4.83
CA GLU A 51 1.93 -4.98 5.05
C GLU A 51 2.79 -5.33 3.82
N GLU A 52 2.27 -5.18 2.60
CA GLU A 52 3.04 -5.39 1.36
C GLU A 52 4.20 -4.39 1.21
N PHE A 53 3.99 -3.12 1.55
CA PHE A 53 5.05 -2.11 1.60
C PHE A 53 6.10 -2.45 2.66
N ALA A 54 5.67 -2.85 3.85
CA ALA A 54 6.56 -3.23 4.94
C ALA A 54 7.38 -4.49 4.61
N ALA A 55 6.79 -5.45 3.89
CA ALA A 55 7.47 -6.66 3.41
C ALA A 55 8.36 -6.41 2.18
N GLY A 56 8.34 -5.19 1.61
CA GLY A 56 9.08 -4.85 0.38
C GLY A 56 8.52 -5.49 -0.89
N LYS A 57 7.30 -6.06 -0.83
CA LYS A 57 6.58 -6.64 -1.98
C LYS A 57 6.10 -5.58 -2.95
N TYR A 58 5.77 -4.40 -2.42
CA TYR A 58 5.41 -3.23 -3.21
C TYR A 58 6.37 -2.08 -2.92
N LYS A 59 6.71 -1.29 -3.94
CA LYS A 59 7.63 -0.16 -3.82
C LYS A 59 6.97 1.10 -4.33
N MET A 60 7.32 2.23 -3.72
CA MET A 60 6.93 3.53 -4.22
C MET A 60 7.63 3.76 -5.56
N THR A 61 6.92 3.61 -6.68
CA THR A 61 7.47 3.88 -8.01
C THR A 61 7.85 5.37 -8.11
N SER A 62 9.01 5.66 -8.68
CA SER A 62 9.54 7.03 -8.81
C SER A 62 9.16 7.70 -10.13
N HIS A 63 8.41 7.03 -11.00
CA HIS A 63 8.02 7.60 -12.28
C HIS A 63 6.67 8.29 -12.16
N PRO A 64 6.62 9.61 -12.41
CA PRO A 64 5.41 10.27 -12.80
C PRO A 64 5.15 9.85 -14.24
N ASP A 65 4.31 8.86 -14.49
CA ASP A 65 3.75 8.71 -15.84
C ASP A 65 2.62 9.75 -16.00
N LEU A 66 3.08 11.00 -16.02
CA LEU A 66 2.50 12.19 -16.65
C LEU A 66 3.56 12.74 -17.62
#